data_AF-A0A520MDZ7-F1
#
_entry.id   AF-A0A520MDZ7-F1
#
_cell.length_a   1.000
_cell.length_b   1.000
_cell.length_c   1.000
_cell.angle_alpha   90.00
_cell.angle_beta   90.00
_cell.angle_gamma   90.00
#
_symmetry.space_group_name_H-M   'P 1'
#
loop_
_entity.id
_entity.type
_entity.pdbx_description
1 polymer ?
#
loop_
_entity_poly.entity_id
_entity_poly.type
_entity_poly.pdbx_seq_one_letter_code
_entity_poly.pdbx_strand_id
1 'polypeptide(L)'
;MLTSQKTHRLLQHLAQWILLGLIIIANPILATPSEQDLIDAAKGTPKQLNIYNWADYINPEAITDFEAEFGIDVTYDIYDSSEIVDTKLMTGGSGYDVVVHASSFTSRLANLGIFHPVDFDRLPNWNHLDPVLVNAANEKYSNSLQGVPFFWGTTGITYNVDMIKARMP
;
A
#
# COMPACT_ATOMS: atom_id res chain seq x y z
N MET A 1 13.66 -64.61 17.88
CA MET A 1 12.51 -63.92 17.22
C MET A 1 12.37 -62.43 17.61
N LEU A 2 13.35 -61.80 18.30
CA LEU A 2 13.25 -60.40 18.81
C LEU A 2 14.07 -59.37 18.01
N THR A 3 14.81 -59.79 16.98
CA THR A 3 15.70 -58.91 16.17
C THR A 3 14.99 -58.28 14.97
N SER A 4 13.93 -58.90 14.46
CA SER A 4 13.21 -58.44 13.24
C SER A 4 12.26 -57.26 13.49
N GLN A 5 11.63 -57.17 14.67
CA GLN A 5 10.71 -56.06 14.98
C GLN A 5 11.43 -54.72 15.19
N LYS A 6 12.64 -54.73 15.74
CA LYS A 6 13.41 -53.50 16.00
C LYS A 6 13.94 -52.87 14.70
N THR A 7 14.40 -53.67 13.75
CA THR A 7 14.87 -53.19 12.44
C THR A 7 13.72 -52.64 11.60
N HIS A 8 12.53 -53.23 11.69
CA HIS A 8 11.36 -52.74 10.97
C HIS A 8 10.89 -51.37 11.49
N ARG A 9 10.88 -51.16 12.81
CA ARG A 9 10.56 -49.85 13.41
C ARG A 9 11.59 -48.76 13.07
N LEU A 10 12.88 -49.10 13.03
CA LEU A 10 13.94 -48.15 12.65
C LEU A 10 13.81 -47.70 11.20
N LEU A 11 13.48 -48.62 10.29
CA LEU A 11 13.26 -48.30 8.87
C LEU A 11 11.99 -47.45 8.66
N GLN A 12 10.93 -47.70 9.43
CA GLN A 12 9.71 -46.87 9.39
C GLN A 12 9.99 -45.44 9.88
N HIS A 13 10.72 -45.27 10.99
CA HIS A 13 11.10 -43.94 11.45
C HIS A 13 12.03 -43.23 10.46
N LEU A 14 13.04 -43.91 9.91
CA LEU A 14 13.92 -43.33 8.89
C LEU A 14 13.16 -42.90 7.63
N ALA A 15 12.21 -43.70 7.14
CA ALA A 15 11.37 -43.33 6.00
C ALA A 15 10.46 -42.13 6.31
N GLN A 16 9.94 -42.05 7.55
CA GLN A 16 9.08 -40.95 7.99
C GLN A 16 9.86 -39.63 8.18
N TRP A 17 11.12 -39.69 8.62
CA TRP A 17 12.03 -38.54 8.69
C TRP A 17 12.50 -38.09 7.30
N ILE A 18 12.70 -39.01 6.35
CA ILE A 18 13.02 -38.67 4.95
C ILE A 18 11.81 -38.02 4.26
N LEU A 19 10.59 -38.50 4.48
CA LEU A 19 9.37 -37.86 3.96
C LEU A 19 9.13 -36.47 4.56
N LEU A 20 9.39 -36.28 5.87
CA LEU A 20 9.29 -34.97 6.52
C LEU A 20 10.38 -33.99 6.06
N GLY A 21 11.59 -34.48 5.76
CA GLY A 21 12.67 -33.67 5.21
C GLY A 21 12.43 -33.19 3.77
N LEU A 22 11.62 -33.92 2.98
CA LEU A 22 11.26 -33.56 1.61
C LEU A 22 10.09 -32.56 1.50
N ILE A 23 9.36 -32.29 2.60
CA ILE A 23 8.23 -31.34 2.61
C ILE A 23 8.69 -29.89 2.91
N ILE A 24 9.98 -29.66 3.20
CA ILE A 24 10.52 -28.32 3.56
C ILE A 24 11.12 -27.57 2.35
N ILE A 25 10.98 -28.05 1.11
CA ILE A 25 11.49 -27.34 -0.08
C ILE A 25 10.37 -27.07 -1.07
N ALA A 26 9.55 -26.08 -0.74
CA ALA A 26 8.92 -25.14 -1.66
C ALA A 26 7.89 -24.33 -0.86
N ASN A 27 8.36 -23.47 0.05
CA ASN A 27 7.64 -22.21 0.18
C ASN A 27 7.91 -21.51 -1.16
N PRO A 28 6.92 -21.32 -2.04
CA PRO A 28 7.11 -20.37 -3.10
C PRO A 28 7.37 -19.06 -2.36
N ILE A 29 8.60 -18.57 -2.47
CA ILE A 29 8.82 -17.13 -2.37
C ILE A 29 7.78 -16.58 -3.35
N LEU A 30 6.76 -15.90 -2.83
CA LEU A 30 5.85 -15.12 -3.66
C LEU A 30 6.77 -14.19 -4.46
N ALA A 31 7.08 -14.59 -5.68
CA ALA A 31 7.94 -13.81 -6.55
C ALA A 31 7.19 -12.53 -6.81
N THR A 32 7.78 -11.40 -6.45
CA THR A 32 7.23 -10.10 -6.82
C THR A 32 7.05 -10.10 -8.34
N PRO A 33 5.84 -9.88 -8.87
CA PRO A 33 5.58 -9.68 -10.28
C PRO A 33 6.61 -8.76 -10.91
N SER A 34 7.09 -9.14 -12.09
CA SER A 34 7.96 -8.28 -12.88
C SER A 34 7.18 -7.07 -13.40
N GLU A 35 7.90 -6.04 -13.81
CA GLU A 35 7.34 -4.86 -14.49
C GLU A 35 6.45 -5.26 -15.67
N GLN A 36 6.89 -6.24 -16.47
CA GLN A 36 6.11 -6.74 -17.59
C GLN A 36 4.80 -7.43 -17.17
N ASP A 37 4.79 -8.14 -16.03
CA ASP A 37 3.57 -8.77 -15.51
C ASP A 37 2.53 -7.71 -15.10
N LEU A 38 2.99 -6.57 -14.55
CA LEU A 38 2.13 -5.44 -14.21
C LEU A 38 1.55 -4.77 -15.46
N ILE A 39 2.37 -4.54 -16.48
CA ILE A 39 1.94 -3.99 -17.77
C ILE A 39 0.91 -4.90 -18.43
N ASP A 40 1.12 -6.21 -18.39
CA ASP A 40 0.19 -7.18 -18.95
C ASP A 40 -1.15 -7.20 -18.19
N ALA A 41 -1.13 -7.07 -16.87
CA ALA A 41 -2.33 -6.93 -16.05
C ALA A 41 -3.14 -5.66 -16.38
N ALA A 42 -2.47 -4.57 -16.77
CA ALA A 42 -3.11 -3.31 -17.16
C ALA A 42 -3.82 -3.35 -18.52
N LYS A 43 -3.48 -4.29 -19.42
CA LYS A 43 -4.07 -4.36 -20.78
C LYS A 43 -5.60 -4.58 -20.81
N GLY A 44 -6.21 -4.97 -19.69
CA GLY A 44 -7.65 -5.15 -19.54
C GLY A 44 -8.38 -4.12 -18.66
N THR A 45 -7.68 -3.10 -18.14
CA THR A 45 -8.27 -2.09 -17.27
C THR A 45 -8.76 -0.86 -18.04
N PRO A 46 -9.67 -0.04 -17.47
CA PRO A 46 -10.00 1.26 -18.04
C PRO A 46 -8.73 2.07 -18.32
N LYS A 47 -8.68 2.72 -19.48
CA LYS A 47 -7.52 3.53 -19.90
C LYS A 47 -7.49 4.91 -19.26
N GLN A 48 -8.26 5.13 -18.20
CA GLN A 48 -8.29 6.41 -17.51
C GLN A 48 -8.22 6.19 -16.00
N LEU A 49 -7.41 7.01 -15.34
CA LEU A 49 -7.25 7.04 -13.90
C LEU A 49 -7.40 8.48 -13.40
N ASN A 50 -8.35 8.72 -12.51
CA ASN A 50 -8.60 10.04 -11.96
C ASN A 50 -8.06 10.12 -10.52
N ILE A 51 -7.05 10.98 -10.30
CA ILE A 51 -6.36 11.15 -9.03
C ILE A 51 -6.66 12.53 -8.46
N TYR A 52 -6.91 12.60 -7.15
CA TYR A 52 -7.06 13.85 -6.40
C TYR A 52 -6.06 13.91 -5.24
N ASN A 53 -5.10 14.84 -5.28
CA ASN A 53 -4.03 14.95 -4.27
C ASN A 53 -3.83 16.40 -3.78
N TRP A 54 -3.05 16.56 -2.74
CA TRP A 54 -2.51 17.85 -2.32
C TRP A 54 -1.65 18.49 -3.41
N ALA A 55 -1.65 19.82 -3.45
CA ALA A 55 -0.69 20.59 -4.24
C ALA A 55 0.77 20.25 -3.85
N ASP A 56 1.68 20.30 -4.82
CA ASP A 56 3.13 20.11 -4.65
C ASP A 56 3.54 18.78 -3.98
N TYR A 57 2.76 17.72 -4.18
CA TYR A 57 2.92 16.44 -3.47
C TYR A 57 3.31 15.24 -4.35
N ILE A 58 3.62 15.47 -5.62
CA ILE A 58 4.14 14.45 -6.56
C ILE A 58 5.16 15.08 -7.52
N ASN A 59 6.12 14.29 -7.99
CA ASN A 59 6.93 14.68 -9.15
C ASN A 59 6.08 14.53 -10.43
N PRO A 60 5.87 15.58 -11.25
CA PRO A 60 5.11 15.46 -12.50
C PRO A 60 5.67 14.42 -13.48
N GLU A 61 6.98 14.16 -13.47
CA GLU A 61 7.60 13.13 -14.33
C GLU A 61 7.06 11.73 -13.98
N ALA A 62 6.78 11.45 -12.71
CA ALA A 62 6.25 10.15 -12.29
C ALA A 62 4.87 9.86 -12.89
N ILE A 63 4.07 10.89 -13.17
CA ILE A 63 2.80 10.74 -13.88
C ILE A 63 3.07 10.38 -15.33
N THR A 64 3.96 11.13 -15.99
CA THR A 64 4.28 10.91 -17.42
C THR A 64 4.88 9.53 -17.65
N ASP A 65 5.78 9.08 -16.78
CA ASP A 65 6.40 7.77 -16.85
C ASP A 65 5.36 6.66 -16.66
N PHE A 66 4.45 6.81 -15.69
CA PHE A 66 3.35 5.88 -15.46
C PHE A 66 2.40 5.78 -16.68
N GLU A 67 2.01 6.90 -17.27
CA GLU A 67 1.18 6.91 -18.47
C GLU A 67 1.86 6.17 -19.63
N ALA A 68 3.17 6.41 -19.82
CA ALA A 68 3.96 5.77 -20.89
C ALA A 68 4.14 4.26 -20.66
N GLU A 69 4.38 3.83 -19.43
CA GLU A 69 4.60 2.43 -19.07
C GLU A 69 3.33 1.60 -19.20
N PHE A 70 2.21 2.11 -18.67
CA PHE A 70 0.97 1.33 -18.57
C PHE A 70 -0.07 1.66 -19.65
N GLY A 71 0.13 2.73 -20.43
CA GLY A 71 -0.83 3.18 -21.45
C GLY A 71 -2.17 3.61 -20.86
N ILE A 72 -2.14 4.19 -19.66
CA ILE A 72 -3.29 4.69 -18.91
C ILE A 72 -3.21 6.21 -18.92
N ASP A 73 -4.28 6.90 -19.31
CA ASP A 73 -4.38 8.36 -19.25
C ASP A 73 -4.71 8.80 -17.81
N VAL A 74 -3.91 9.70 -17.22
CA VAL A 74 -4.09 10.16 -15.84
C VAL A 74 -4.66 11.58 -15.81
N THR A 75 -5.87 11.72 -15.25
CA THR A 75 -6.39 13.02 -14.84
C THR A 75 -5.91 13.31 -13.42
N TYR A 76 -5.10 14.35 -13.24
CA TYR A 76 -4.55 14.70 -11.93
C TYR A 76 -5.05 16.05 -11.44
N ASP A 77 -5.94 16.03 -10.45
CA ASP A 77 -6.46 17.23 -9.80
C ASP A 77 -5.76 17.47 -8.46
N ILE A 78 -5.60 18.75 -8.10
CA ILE A 78 -5.02 19.16 -6.82
C ILE A 78 -6.02 19.87 -5.91
N TYR A 79 -5.79 19.79 -4.61
CA TYR A 79 -6.52 20.55 -3.58
C TYR A 79 -5.59 21.09 -2.49
N ASP A 80 -6.12 22.03 -1.70
CA ASP A 80 -5.39 22.76 -0.65
C ASP A 80 -6.07 22.70 0.73
N SER A 81 -7.30 22.18 0.82
CA SER A 81 -8.06 22.02 2.06
C SER A 81 -8.74 20.66 2.13
N SER A 82 -8.64 20.04 3.31
CA SER A 82 -9.27 18.74 3.54
C SER A 82 -10.80 18.81 3.56
N GLU A 83 -11.38 19.93 3.98
CA GLU A 83 -12.84 20.12 4.09
C GLU A 83 -13.53 20.02 2.72
N ILE A 84 -12.84 20.50 1.67
CA ILE A 84 -13.33 20.40 0.28
C ILE A 84 -13.37 18.94 -0.16
N VAL A 85 -12.34 18.17 0.19
CA VAL A 85 -12.24 16.73 -0.13
C VAL A 85 -13.32 15.95 0.62
N ASP A 86 -13.46 16.14 1.93
CA ASP A 86 -14.47 15.49 2.77
C ASP A 86 -15.87 15.69 2.15
N THR A 87 -16.19 16.94 1.78
CA THR A 87 -17.49 17.29 1.17
C THR A 87 -17.70 16.56 -0.15
N LYS A 88 -16.69 16.55 -1.04
CA LYS A 88 -16.80 15.89 -2.35
C LYS A 88 -16.94 14.37 -2.22
N LEU A 89 -16.22 13.76 -1.29
CA LEU A 89 -16.32 12.32 -1.00
C LEU A 89 -17.67 11.93 -0.40
N MET A 90 -18.19 12.71 0.55
CA MET A 90 -19.46 12.44 1.22
C MET A 90 -20.68 12.63 0.31
N THR A 91 -20.60 13.53 -0.68
CA THR A 91 -21.69 13.75 -1.63
C THR A 91 -21.91 12.54 -2.56
N GLY A 92 -20.91 11.67 -2.69
CA GLY A 92 -20.92 10.53 -3.60
C GLY A 92 -20.63 10.94 -5.04
N GLY A 93 -20.26 9.96 -5.88
CA GLY A 93 -19.92 10.22 -7.28
C GLY A 93 -18.77 11.21 -7.46
N SER A 94 -17.73 11.10 -6.62
CA SER A 94 -16.58 12.02 -6.61
C SER A 94 -15.90 12.15 -7.98
N GLY A 95 -16.00 11.11 -8.82
CA GLY A 95 -15.32 11.01 -10.10
C GLY A 95 -13.84 10.67 -9.97
N TYR A 96 -13.37 10.34 -8.76
CA TYR A 96 -11.97 9.98 -8.49
C TYR A 96 -11.82 8.52 -8.10
N ASP A 97 -10.79 7.90 -8.65
CA ASP A 97 -10.42 6.51 -8.39
C ASP A 97 -9.43 6.44 -7.22
N VAL A 98 -8.52 7.42 -7.11
CA VAL A 98 -7.54 7.53 -6.03
C VAL A 98 -7.60 8.93 -5.43
N VAL A 99 -7.73 9.00 -4.10
CA VAL A 99 -7.63 10.26 -3.36
C VAL A 99 -6.54 10.13 -2.31
N VAL A 100 -5.53 10.98 -2.40
CA VAL A 100 -4.47 11.06 -1.40
C VAL A 100 -4.95 12.00 -0.33
N HIS A 101 -5.19 11.51 0.88
CA HIS A 101 -5.81 12.28 1.96
C HIS A 101 -5.17 12.02 3.33
N ALA A 102 -5.24 13.00 4.22
CA ALA A 102 -4.65 12.89 5.54
C ALA A 102 -5.33 11.78 6.36
N SER A 103 -4.54 10.89 6.97
CA SER A 103 -5.07 9.72 7.70
C SER A 103 -6.06 10.07 8.82
N SER A 104 -5.92 11.24 9.46
CA SER A 104 -6.84 11.74 10.50
C SER A 104 -8.19 12.22 9.95
N PHE A 105 -8.26 12.55 8.66
CA PHE A 105 -9.51 12.90 7.99
C PHE A 105 -10.15 11.64 7.39
N THR A 106 -9.36 10.81 6.72
CA THR A 106 -9.80 9.51 6.19
C THR A 106 -10.43 8.63 7.27
N SER A 107 -9.86 8.60 8.47
CA SER A 107 -10.40 7.79 9.59
C SER A 107 -11.81 8.19 10.02
N ARG A 108 -12.21 9.46 9.84
CA ARG A 108 -13.57 9.90 10.14
C ARG A 108 -14.58 9.39 9.12
N LEU A 109 -14.13 9.20 7.89
CA LEU A 109 -14.94 8.72 6.76
C LEU A 109 -14.92 7.19 6.64
N ALA A 110 -13.98 6.51 7.32
CA ALA A 110 -13.72 5.08 7.18
C ALA A 110 -14.95 4.17 7.36
N ASN A 111 -15.85 4.54 8.28
CA ASN A 111 -17.07 3.78 8.58
C ASN A 111 -18.25 4.10 7.66
N LEU A 112 -18.11 5.08 6.77
CA LEU A 112 -19.20 5.54 5.90
C LEU A 112 -19.28 4.74 4.58
N GLY A 113 -18.40 3.76 4.38
CA GLY A 113 -18.37 2.94 3.17
C GLY A 113 -17.90 3.70 1.92
N ILE A 114 -17.23 4.83 2.11
CA ILE A 114 -16.72 5.70 1.03
C ILE A 114 -15.49 5.08 0.35
N PHE A 115 -14.65 4.38 1.11
CA PHE A 115 -13.42 3.77 0.61
C PHE A 115 -13.53 2.25 0.53
N HIS A 116 -12.91 1.68 -0.50
CA HIS A 116 -12.71 0.25 -0.59
C HIS A 116 -11.60 -0.19 0.38
N PRO A 117 -11.73 -1.38 1.00
CA PRO A 117 -10.61 -2.02 1.68
C PRO A 117 -9.44 -2.23 0.72
N VAL A 118 -8.22 -2.18 1.24
CA VAL A 118 -7.01 -2.51 0.47
C VAL A 118 -7.07 -3.97 0.04
N ASP A 119 -6.94 -4.20 -1.25
CA ASP A 119 -6.76 -5.53 -1.85
C ASP A 119 -5.26 -5.82 -1.98
N PHE A 120 -4.71 -6.51 -0.99
CA PHE A 120 -3.27 -6.78 -0.90
C PHE A 120 -2.76 -7.68 -2.03
N ASP A 121 -3.62 -8.55 -2.59
CA ASP A 121 -3.24 -9.45 -3.69
C ASP A 121 -2.96 -8.67 -4.98
N ARG A 122 -3.51 -7.45 -5.11
CA ARG A 122 -3.29 -6.55 -6.24
C ARG A 122 -2.14 -5.55 -6.01
N LEU A 123 -1.49 -5.61 -4.85
CA LEU A 123 -0.39 -4.72 -4.48
C LEU A 123 0.88 -5.54 -4.24
N PRO A 124 1.51 -6.08 -5.29
CA PRO A 124 2.69 -6.92 -5.14
C PRO A 124 3.88 -6.24 -4.47
N ASN A 125 3.94 -4.91 -4.56
CA ASN A 125 4.98 -4.08 -3.96
C ASN A 125 4.68 -3.68 -2.51
N TRP A 126 3.63 -4.25 -1.89
CA TRP A 126 3.23 -3.93 -0.51
C TRP A 126 4.34 -4.15 0.52
N ASN A 127 5.16 -5.17 0.29
CA ASN A 127 6.28 -5.55 1.14
C ASN A 127 7.37 -4.47 1.27
N HIS A 128 7.37 -3.44 0.41
CA HIS A 128 8.32 -2.32 0.49
C HIS A 128 7.91 -1.23 1.49
N LEU A 129 6.68 -1.28 2.02
CA LEU A 129 6.21 -0.29 3.00
C LEU A 129 6.82 -0.52 4.38
N ASP A 130 7.09 0.58 5.10
CA ASP A 130 7.51 0.51 6.50
C ASP A 130 6.39 -0.08 7.37
N PRO A 131 6.61 -1.24 8.03
CA PRO A 131 5.60 -1.86 8.88
C PRO A 131 5.11 -0.97 10.02
N VAL A 132 5.95 -0.06 10.53
CA VAL A 132 5.56 0.88 11.60
C VAL A 132 4.51 1.86 11.09
N LEU A 133 4.69 2.40 9.88
CA LEU A 133 3.72 3.32 9.27
C LEU A 133 2.42 2.61 8.91
N VAL A 134 2.50 1.39 8.39
CA VAL A 134 1.32 0.57 8.10
C VAL A 134 0.53 0.27 9.36
N ASN A 135 1.19 -0.12 10.46
CA ASN A 135 0.53 -0.39 11.73
C ASN A 135 -0.12 0.88 12.31
N ALA A 136 0.59 2.01 12.31
CA ALA A 136 0.04 3.28 12.78
C ALA A 136 -1.15 3.76 11.93
N ALA A 137 -1.15 3.48 10.63
CA ALA A 137 -2.30 3.74 9.77
C ALA A 137 -3.47 2.81 10.12
N ASN A 138 -3.20 1.52 10.29
CA ASN A 138 -4.22 0.51 10.60
C ASN A 138 -4.96 0.79 11.93
N GLU A 139 -4.26 1.28 12.96
CA GLU A 139 -4.88 1.69 14.23
C GLU A 139 -5.96 2.77 14.08
N LYS A 140 -5.90 3.57 13.01
CA LYS A 140 -6.89 4.61 12.73
C LYS A 140 -8.12 4.10 11.99
N TYR A 141 -8.08 2.88 11.44
CA TYR A 141 -9.21 2.28 10.73
C TYR A 141 -9.89 1.22 11.61
N SER A 142 -11.21 1.29 11.70
CA SER A 142 -12.03 0.47 12.60
C SER A 142 -12.21 -0.98 12.14
N ASN A 143 -12.21 -1.23 10.83
CA ASN A 143 -12.62 -2.52 10.26
C ASN A 143 -11.60 -3.14 9.30
N SER A 144 -10.85 -2.33 8.55
CA SER A 144 -9.79 -2.77 7.63
C SER A 144 -8.98 -1.58 7.17
N LEU A 145 -7.74 -1.82 6.74
CA LEU A 145 -6.93 -0.79 6.09
C LEU A 145 -7.62 -0.38 4.77
N GLN A 146 -7.88 0.93 4.62
CA GLN A 146 -8.61 1.51 3.49
C GLN A 146 -7.73 2.47 2.66
N GLY A 147 -6.42 2.37 2.82
CA GLY A 147 -5.48 3.19 2.08
C GLY A 147 -4.04 2.76 2.27
N VAL A 148 -3.16 3.30 1.43
CA VAL A 148 -1.72 3.02 1.43
C VAL A 148 -0.99 4.25 1.96
N PRO A 149 -0.06 4.12 2.93
CA PRO A 149 0.80 5.23 3.32
C PRO A 149 1.60 5.76 2.11
N PHE A 150 1.50 7.07 1.85
CA PHE A 150 2.22 7.73 0.75
C PHE A 150 3.38 8.57 1.28
N PHE A 151 3.08 9.65 2.00
CA PHE A 151 4.05 10.45 2.75
C PHE A 151 3.57 10.68 4.18
N TRP A 152 4.50 11.03 5.05
CA TRP A 152 4.20 11.47 6.42
C TRP A 152 5.15 12.59 6.83
N GLY A 153 4.75 13.36 7.83
CA GLY A 153 5.55 14.46 8.37
C GLY A 153 4.92 15.05 9.62
N THR A 154 5.45 16.20 10.04
CA THR A 154 4.96 16.93 11.21
C THR A 154 4.55 18.35 10.82
N THR A 155 3.53 18.88 11.49
CA THR A 155 3.21 20.31 11.43
C THR A 155 4.13 21.04 12.40
N GLY A 156 4.91 21.99 11.90
CA GLY A 156 5.89 22.72 12.70
C GLY A 156 5.86 24.23 12.44
N ILE A 157 6.80 24.93 13.05
CA ILE A 157 7.00 26.36 12.87
C ILE A 157 8.24 26.56 12.00
N THR A 158 8.05 27.12 10.80
CA THR A 158 9.16 27.60 9.97
C THR A 158 9.39 29.08 10.26
N TYR A 159 10.65 29.49 10.35
CA TYR A 159 11.00 30.86 10.67
C TYR A 159 12.29 31.30 9.99
N ASN A 160 12.42 32.61 9.75
CA ASN A 160 13.64 33.21 9.27
C ASN A 160 14.55 33.55 10.46
N VAL A 161 15.66 32.82 10.58
CA VAL A 161 16.62 32.93 11.69
C VAL A 161 17.18 34.36 11.83
N ASP A 162 17.50 35.02 10.71
CA ASP A 162 18.10 36.37 10.73
C ASP A 162 17.09 37.42 11.18
N MET A 163 15.83 37.28 10.76
CA MET A 163 14.76 38.16 11.21
C MET A 163 14.45 38.01 12.70
N ILE A 164 14.60 36.79 13.26
CA ILE A 164 14.49 36.57 14.70
C ILE A 164 15.66 37.24 15.41
N LYS A 165 16.91 36.98 14.99
CA LYS A 165 18.11 37.59 15.61
C LYS A 165 18.07 39.11 15.61
N ALA A 166 17.58 39.72 14.54
CA ALA A 166 17.44 41.18 14.45
C ALA A 166 16.40 41.78 15.42
N ARG A 167 15.51 40.95 15.99
CA ARG A 167 14.42 41.37 16.89
C ARG A 167 14.57 40.88 18.33
N MET A 168 15.50 39.95 18.58
CA MET A 168 15.79 39.47 19.92
C MET A 168 16.74 40.46 20.65
N PRO A 169 16.44 40.82 21.91
CA PRO A 169 17.25 41.74 22.71
C PRO A 169 18.61 41.17 23.12
#